data_AF-A0A353MJ26-F1
#
_entry.id   AF-A0A353MJ26-F1
#
_cell.length_a   1.000
_cell.length_b   1.000
_cell.length_c   1.000
_cell.angle_alpha   90.00
_cell.angle_beta   90.00
_cell.angle_gamma   90.00
#
_symmetry.space_group_name_H-M   'P 1'
#
loop_
_entity.id
_entity.type
_entity.pdbx_description
1 polymer ?
#
loop_
_entity_poly.entity_id
_entity_poly.type
_entity_poly.pdbx_seq_one_letter_code
_entity_poly.pdbx_strand_id
1 'polypeptide(L)'
;MRKRYLGSFVLPLLALAVLTSCGGGDSKADGVAEFATVVATASGPGGPLDSDVATWVIASTGAAAPVACVAGTVPTTAPDSVDYTFNSARYSAPGSTSTITPSSLVITRITLTFTPANTFSPALPPIFQTQFLSAAQPVILPDSSLVLPLRIVSNELKEFFLMGLGSQSIDCDNRATYSYRAVVSFEAVEVNTNRVSTITAPGFLLVNFSDFIDG
;
A
#
# COMPACT_ATOMS: atom_id res chain seq x y z
N MET A 1 60.69 -16.87 46.63
CA MET A 1 59.61 -16.98 47.64
C MET A 1 58.52 -15.95 47.32
N ARG A 2 57.24 -16.35 47.48
CA ARG A 2 55.96 -15.60 47.34
C ARG A 2 55.56 -15.20 45.90
N LYS A 3 54.62 -15.86 45.21
CA LYS A 3 53.15 -16.19 45.36
C LYS A 3 52.20 -15.07 44.85
N ARG A 4 51.52 -15.38 43.72
CA ARG A 4 50.09 -15.19 43.28
C ARG A 4 49.50 -13.77 43.36
N TYR A 5 48.70 -13.24 42.41
CA TYR A 5 47.37 -13.65 41.91
C TYR A 5 47.22 -13.22 40.43
N LEU A 6 46.76 -14.07 39.50
CA LEU A 6 45.35 -14.36 39.12
C LEU A 6 44.53 -13.10 38.76
N GLY A 7 44.11 -13.00 37.50
CA GLY A 7 43.17 -11.99 37.03
C GLY A 7 42.94 -12.05 35.51
N SER A 8 42.48 -13.20 35.00
CA SER A 8 41.90 -13.30 33.66
C SER A 8 40.71 -12.34 33.53
N PHE A 9 40.84 -11.32 32.69
CA PHE A 9 39.69 -10.56 32.21
C PHE A 9 39.32 -11.08 30.82
N VAL A 10 38.38 -12.01 30.81
CA VAL A 10 37.60 -12.37 29.63
C VAL A 10 36.60 -11.24 29.41
N LEU A 11 36.79 -10.44 28.36
CA LEU A 11 35.77 -9.52 27.85
C LEU A 11 34.95 -10.28 26.80
N PRO A 12 33.68 -10.64 27.07
CA PRO A 12 32.77 -11.05 26.01
C PRO A 12 32.35 -9.78 25.27
N LEU A 13 32.73 -9.64 24.00
CA LEU A 13 32.09 -8.64 23.14
C LEU A 13 30.64 -9.08 22.94
N LEU A 14 29.74 -8.32 23.57
CA LEU A 14 28.31 -8.44 23.42
C LEU A 14 27.90 -8.36 21.96
N ALA A 15 26.97 -9.24 21.60
CA ALA A 15 26.09 -9.09 20.46
C ALA A 15 25.45 -7.70 20.46
N LEU A 16 25.85 -6.84 19.52
CA LEU A 16 24.97 -5.77 19.07
C LEU A 16 23.99 -6.40 18.07
N ALA A 17 22.88 -6.88 18.62
CA ALA A 17 21.62 -6.85 17.90
C ALA A 17 21.38 -5.39 17.49
N VAL A 18 21.40 -5.12 16.19
CA VAL A 18 20.89 -3.87 15.64
C VAL A 18 19.37 -3.92 15.84
N LEU A 19 18.95 -3.45 17.01
CA LEU A 19 17.60 -3.00 17.27
C LEU A 19 17.38 -1.74 16.44
N THR A 20 16.90 -1.90 15.21
CA THR A 20 16.26 -0.81 14.48
C THR A 20 14.85 -0.58 15.06
N SER A 21 14.76 -0.01 16.26
CA SER A 21 13.51 0.64 16.71
C SER A 21 13.76 1.67 17.83
N CYS A 22 13.93 2.92 17.44
CA CYS A 22 13.39 4.12 18.12
C CYS A 22 13.95 5.39 17.48
N GLY A 23 13.08 6.34 17.12
CA GLY A 23 13.45 7.75 16.98
C GLY A 23 12.89 8.42 15.73
N GLY A 24 11.85 9.22 15.92
CA GLY A 24 11.10 9.96 14.91
C GLY A 24 11.93 10.71 13.85
N GLY A 25 11.38 10.70 12.64
CA GLY A 25 11.81 11.51 11.50
C GLY A 25 11.69 10.69 10.22
N ASP A 26 10.52 10.71 9.59
CA ASP A 26 10.26 10.28 8.20
C ASP A 26 11.04 9.06 7.68
N SER A 27 11.25 8.08 8.55
CA SER A 27 11.97 6.86 8.23
C SER A 27 10.96 5.91 7.62
N LYS A 28 10.86 5.99 6.30
CA LYS A 28 10.06 5.13 5.43
C LYS A 28 10.22 3.67 5.89
N ALA A 29 9.12 2.96 6.11
CA ALA A 29 9.16 1.51 6.20
C ALA A 29 9.76 1.01 4.87
N ASP A 30 10.90 0.32 4.91
CA ASP A 30 11.74 0.01 3.75
C ASP A 30 11.11 -0.94 2.71
N GLY A 31 9.79 -1.15 2.70
CA GLY A 31 9.17 -2.10 1.79
C GLY A 31 9.42 -3.56 2.17
N VAL A 32 10.31 -3.83 3.14
CA VAL A 32 10.88 -5.15 3.43
C VAL A 32 10.21 -5.78 4.64
N ALA A 33 9.88 -7.07 4.53
CA ALA A 33 9.52 -7.92 5.66
C ALA A 33 10.34 -9.21 5.64
N GLU A 34 10.85 -9.60 6.80
CA GLU A 34 11.59 -10.84 6.97
C GLU A 34 10.69 -11.95 7.53
N PHE A 35 10.73 -13.11 6.87
CA PHE A 35 10.11 -14.36 7.31
C PHE A 35 11.19 -15.33 7.80
N ALA A 36 10.83 -16.59 8.08
CA ALA A 36 11.80 -17.55 8.62
C ALA A 36 12.72 -18.09 7.52
N THR A 37 12.25 -18.18 6.28
CA THR A 37 13.00 -18.77 5.16
C THR A 37 13.14 -17.84 3.95
N VAL A 38 12.39 -16.74 3.91
CA VAL A 38 12.43 -15.75 2.82
C VAL A 38 12.39 -14.31 3.36
N VAL A 39 12.85 -13.38 2.54
CA VAL A 39 12.66 -11.94 2.69
C VAL A 39 11.76 -11.49 1.55
N ALA A 40 10.76 -10.68 1.83
CA ALA A 40 9.88 -10.11 0.82
C ALA A 40 9.97 -8.60 0.82
N THR A 41 9.93 -8.01 -0.37
CA THR A 41 9.86 -6.56 -0.57
C THR A 41 8.64 -6.21 -1.41
N ALA A 42 7.85 -5.23 -0.99
CA ALA A 42 6.82 -4.62 -1.83
C ALA A 42 7.32 -3.29 -2.41
N SER A 43 6.86 -2.96 -3.60
CA SER A 43 7.05 -1.66 -4.23
C SER A 43 5.72 -1.18 -4.79
N GLY A 44 5.41 0.10 -4.54
CA GLY A 44 4.23 0.76 -5.07
C GLY A 44 4.44 1.28 -6.49
N PRO A 45 3.37 1.79 -7.12
CA PRO A 45 3.47 2.44 -8.43
C PRO A 45 4.40 3.66 -8.38
N GLY A 46 5.08 3.92 -9.50
CA GLY A 46 6.11 4.98 -9.59
C GLY A 46 5.58 6.42 -9.67
N GLY A 47 4.27 6.64 -9.64
CA GLY A 47 3.64 7.94 -9.84
C GLY A 47 2.29 8.08 -9.11
N PRO A 48 1.70 9.29 -9.14
CA PRO A 48 0.37 9.51 -8.59
C PRO A 48 -0.70 8.75 -9.38
N LEU A 49 -1.83 8.50 -8.72
CA LEU A 49 -3.06 8.02 -9.35
C LEU A 49 -4.02 9.20 -9.49
N ASP A 50 -4.20 9.68 -10.72
CA ASP A 50 -5.22 10.68 -11.03
C ASP A 50 -6.53 9.94 -11.34
N SER A 51 -7.48 10.08 -10.42
CA SER A 51 -8.77 9.41 -10.42
C SER A 51 -9.83 10.38 -10.90
N ASP A 52 -10.37 10.10 -12.09
CA ASP A 52 -11.58 10.76 -12.55
C ASP A 52 -12.77 10.28 -11.72
N VAL A 53 -13.43 11.19 -11.01
CA VAL A 53 -14.58 10.84 -10.17
C VAL A 53 -15.82 10.56 -11.01
N ALA A 54 -15.91 11.09 -12.23
CA ALA A 54 -17.11 11.05 -13.06
C ALA A 54 -16.81 11.09 -14.55
N THR A 55 -17.04 9.97 -15.23
CA THR A 55 -17.02 9.94 -16.69
C THR A 55 -18.41 10.29 -17.23
N TRP A 56 -18.54 11.47 -17.82
CA TRP A 56 -19.79 11.97 -18.40
C TRP A 56 -20.03 11.42 -19.82
N VAL A 57 -20.27 10.10 -19.94
CA VAL A 57 -20.54 9.44 -21.23
C VAL A 57 -21.89 8.70 -21.21
N ILE A 58 -22.73 8.87 -22.24
CA ILE A 58 -23.95 8.07 -22.45
C ILE A 58 -23.58 6.76 -23.15
N ALA A 59 -23.68 5.64 -22.44
CA ALA A 59 -23.44 4.31 -22.98
C ALA A 59 -24.49 3.83 -24.03
N SER A 60 -25.60 4.56 -24.22
CA SER A 60 -26.71 4.12 -25.09
C SER A 60 -26.62 4.56 -26.55
N THR A 61 -25.67 5.41 -26.95
CA THR A 61 -25.63 5.99 -28.31
C THR A 61 -24.43 5.59 -29.16
N GLY A 62 -23.48 4.79 -28.64
CA GLY A 62 -22.34 4.29 -29.42
C GLY A 62 -21.41 5.38 -29.99
N ALA A 63 -21.58 6.64 -29.54
CA ALA A 63 -20.76 7.77 -29.91
C ALA A 63 -20.10 8.32 -28.64
N ALA A 64 -18.77 8.33 -28.62
CA ALA A 64 -17.96 8.96 -27.59
C ALA A 64 -18.04 10.49 -27.69
N ALA A 65 -19.23 11.05 -27.51
CA ALA A 65 -19.40 12.48 -27.34
C ALA A 65 -19.44 12.76 -25.84
N PRO A 66 -18.55 13.61 -25.29
CA PRO A 66 -18.65 14.02 -23.91
C PRO A 66 -20.01 14.69 -23.69
N VAL A 67 -20.78 14.15 -22.76
CA VAL A 67 -22.00 14.78 -22.30
C VAL A 67 -21.56 15.95 -21.46
N ALA A 68 -22.03 17.16 -21.78
CA ALA A 68 -21.83 18.29 -20.89
C ALA A 68 -22.33 17.89 -19.50
N CYS A 69 -21.54 18.12 -18.46
CA CYS A 69 -21.96 17.86 -17.09
C CYS A 69 -23.32 18.50 -16.83
N VAL A 70 -24.35 17.69 -16.57
CA VAL A 70 -25.72 18.17 -16.28
C VAL A 70 -26.02 17.92 -14.81
N ALA A 71 -26.27 18.98 -14.06
CA ALA A 71 -26.65 18.91 -12.66
C ALA A 71 -27.82 17.94 -12.44
N GLY A 72 -27.68 17.03 -11.47
CA GLY A 72 -28.68 16.01 -11.14
C GLY A 72 -28.58 14.70 -11.95
N THR A 73 -27.65 14.60 -12.90
CA THR A 73 -27.34 13.33 -13.57
C THR A 73 -26.25 12.58 -12.81
N VAL A 74 -26.44 11.29 -12.55
CA VAL A 74 -25.39 10.45 -11.95
C VAL A 74 -24.54 9.85 -13.08
N PRO A 75 -23.27 10.23 -13.20
CA PRO A 75 -22.37 9.69 -14.23
C PRO A 75 -22.00 8.24 -13.93
N THR A 76 -21.49 7.54 -14.94
CA THR A 76 -20.91 6.21 -14.71
C THR A 76 -19.59 6.33 -13.97
N THR A 77 -19.42 5.57 -12.90
CA THR A 77 -18.16 5.45 -12.16
C THR A 77 -17.54 4.08 -12.39
N ALA A 78 -16.21 4.04 -12.53
CA ALA A 78 -15.42 2.82 -12.61
C ALA A 78 -14.29 2.84 -11.57
N PRO A 79 -13.90 1.70 -11.00
CA PRO A 79 -12.87 1.67 -9.97
C PRO A 79 -11.49 1.83 -10.61
N ASP A 80 -10.59 2.52 -9.93
CA ASP A 80 -9.21 2.68 -10.39
C ASP A 80 -8.29 1.73 -9.63
N SER A 81 -7.42 1.07 -10.39
CA SER A 81 -6.47 0.10 -9.86
C SER A 81 -5.03 0.52 -10.15
N VAL A 82 -4.12 0.10 -9.28
CA VAL A 82 -2.68 0.22 -9.51
C VAL A 82 -1.99 -1.10 -9.18
N ASP A 83 -0.87 -1.32 -9.83
CA ASP A 83 -0.07 -2.53 -9.63
C ASP A 83 0.95 -2.31 -8.52
N TYR A 84 0.97 -3.25 -7.58
CA TYR A 84 2.04 -3.39 -6.59
C TYR A 84 2.92 -4.57 -6.96
N THR A 85 4.23 -4.37 -6.97
CA THR A 85 5.19 -5.43 -7.28
C THR A 85 5.82 -5.95 -5.99
N PHE A 86 5.72 -7.25 -5.79
CA PHE A 86 6.35 -7.99 -4.70
C PHE A 86 7.53 -8.77 -5.26
N ASN A 87 8.66 -8.71 -4.58
CA ASN A 87 9.79 -9.60 -4.83
C ASN A 87 10.06 -10.41 -3.58
N SER A 88 10.31 -11.71 -3.73
CA SER A 88 10.85 -12.52 -2.63
C SER A 88 12.26 -12.99 -2.97
N ALA A 89 13.06 -13.15 -1.93
CA ALA A 89 14.38 -13.75 -2.00
C ALA A 89 14.54 -14.71 -0.83
N ARG A 90 15.25 -15.83 -1.04
CA ARG A 90 15.64 -16.72 0.06
C ARG A 90 16.37 -15.95 1.16
N TYR A 91 16.04 -16.25 2.41
CA TYR A 91 16.78 -15.72 3.55
C TYR A 91 18.17 -16.35 3.57
N SER A 92 19.21 -15.52 3.63
CA SER A 92 20.59 -15.96 3.79
C SER A 92 21.16 -15.34 5.06
N ALA A 93 21.37 -16.16 6.10
CA ALA A 93 22.02 -15.70 7.31
C ALA A 93 23.50 -15.39 6.99
N PRO A 94 24.02 -14.18 7.31
CA PRO A 94 25.41 -13.84 7.06
C PRO A 94 26.36 -14.85 7.74
N GLY A 95 27.25 -15.47 6.95
CA GLY A 95 28.23 -16.44 7.45
C GLY A 95 27.70 -17.86 7.66
N SER A 96 26.42 -18.15 7.35
CA SER A 96 25.87 -19.51 7.37
C SER A 96 26.10 -20.23 6.04
N THR A 97 26.58 -21.47 6.09
CA THR A 97 26.62 -22.39 4.93
C THR A 97 25.39 -23.29 4.86
N SER A 98 24.49 -23.21 5.83
CA SER A 98 23.28 -24.02 5.88
C SER A 98 22.24 -23.48 4.90
N THR A 99 21.85 -24.31 3.93
CA THR A 99 20.76 -24.02 2.99
C THR A 99 19.42 -24.20 3.69
N ILE A 100 18.67 -23.11 3.85
CA ILE A 100 17.28 -23.14 4.30
C ILE A 100 16.40 -23.36 3.06
N THR A 101 15.49 -24.34 3.11
CA THR A 101 14.50 -24.53 2.05
C THR A 101 13.50 -23.37 2.10
N PRO A 102 13.41 -22.53 1.06
CA PRO A 102 12.52 -21.38 1.11
C PRO A 102 11.06 -21.80 0.94
N SER A 103 10.17 -21.07 1.60
CA SER A 103 8.73 -21.31 1.62
C SER A 103 7.97 -20.16 0.97
N SER A 104 6.87 -20.49 0.29
CA SER A 104 5.99 -19.50 -0.30
C SER A 104 5.31 -18.65 0.77
N LEU A 105 4.94 -17.43 0.39
CA LEU A 105 4.16 -16.51 1.20
C LEU A 105 2.75 -16.40 0.65
N VAL A 106 1.77 -16.28 1.53
CA VAL A 106 0.38 -16.01 1.16
C VAL A 106 -0.05 -14.70 1.78
N ILE A 107 -0.50 -13.75 0.96
CA ILE A 107 -1.07 -12.49 1.46
C ILE A 107 -2.46 -12.80 2.02
N THR A 108 -2.66 -12.59 3.32
CA THR A 108 -3.89 -12.89 4.05
C THR A 108 -4.79 -11.68 4.23
N ARG A 109 -4.21 -10.48 4.29
CA ARG A 109 -4.94 -9.23 4.46
C ARG A 109 -4.23 -8.09 3.75
N ILE A 110 -5.01 -7.22 3.14
CA ILE A 110 -4.54 -5.98 2.54
C ILE A 110 -5.30 -4.83 3.21
N THR A 111 -4.56 -3.87 3.75
CA THR A 111 -5.12 -2.69 4.39
C THR A 111 -4.68 -1.45 3.62
N LEU A 112 -5.66 -0.65 3.20
CA LEU A 112 -5.47 0.63 2.53
C LEU A 112 -5.95 1.74 3.46
N THR A 113 -5.08 2.70 3.76
CA THR A 113 -5.42 3.86 4.58
C THR A 113 -5.22 5.15 3.81
N PHE A 114 -6.28 5.97 3.74
CA PHE A 114 -6.25 7.30 3.14
C PHE A 114 -6.07 8.37 4.22
N THR A 115 -5.20 9.34 3.94
CA THR A 115 -5.03 10.56 4.75
C THR A 115 -5.02 11.78 3.83
N PRO A 116 -5.75 12.86 4.14
CA PRO A 116 -5.68 14.10 3.36
C PRO A 116 -4.23 14.56 3.13
N ALA A 117 -3.86 14.83 1.89
CA ALA A 117 -2.51 15.28 1.53
C ALA A 117 -2.32 16.79 1.74
N ASN A 118 -3.43 17.53 1.85
CA ASN A 118 -3.46 18.97 2.03
C ASN A 118 -4.70 19.38 2.86
N THR A 119 -4.79 20.65 3.24
CA THR A 119 -5.88 21.20 4.06
C THR A 119 -7.18 21.42 3.29
N PHE A 120 -7.15 21.36 1.96
CA PHE A 120 -8.34 21.52 1.11
C PHE A 120 -9.10 20.20 0.95
N SER A 121 -8.41 19.07 1.13
CA SER A 121 -9.00 17.74 1.01
C SER A 121 -9.79 17.39 2.28
N PRO A 122 -11.09 17.10 2.18
CA PRO A 122 -11.91 16.82 3.35
C PRO A 122 -11.50 15.50 4.01
N ALA A 123 -11.75 15.39 5.32
CA ALA A 123 -11.59 14.12 6.00
C ALA A 123 -12.59 13.09 5.45
N LEU A 124 -12.11 11.89 5.16
CA LEU A 124 -12.98 10.79 4.72
C LEU A 124 -13.70 10.17 5.91
N PRO A 125 -14.97 9.74 5.74
CA PRO A 125 -15.64 8.89 6.71
C PRO A 125 -14.83 7.62 7.01
N PRO A 126 -14.96 7.01 8.21
CA PRO A 126 -14.16 5.85 8.61
C PRO A 126 -14.18 4.68 7.62
N ILE A 127 -15.32 4.44 6.97
CA ILE A 127 -15.48 3.37 5.98
C ILE A 127 -14.59 3.54 4.74
N PHE A 128 -14.27 4.78 4.38
CA PHE A 128 -13.39 5.10 3.25
C PHE A 128 -11.96 5.40 3.69
N GLN A 129 -11.77 5.83 4.94
CA GLN A 129 -10.47 6.13 5.51
C GLN A 129 -9.60 4.88 5.63
N THR A 130 -10.14 3.76 6.11
CA THR A 130 -9.43 2.48 6.21
C THR A 130 -10.25 1.38 5.57
N GLN A 131 -9.69 0.79 4.52
CA GLN A 131 -10.35 -0.23 3.72
C GLN A 131 -9.59 -1.54 3.80
N PHE A 132 -10.34 -2.65 3.84
CA PHE A 132 -9.80 -3.99 3.71
C PHE A 132 -10.07 -4.46 2.30
N LEU A 133 -9.02 -4.56 1.49
CA LEU A 133 -9.17 -5.01 0.11
C LEU A 133 -9.27 -6.53 0.09
N SER A 134 -10.32 -7.07 -0.52
CA SER A 134 -10.40 -8.51 -0.74
C SER A 134 -9.39 -8.90 -1.82
N ALA A 135 -8.42 -9.72 -1.48
CA ALA A 135 -7.58 -10.39 -2.47
C ALA A 135 -7.84 -11.89 -2.42
N ALA A 136 -7.85 -12.53 -3.59
CA ALA A 136 -7.82 -13.98 -3.70
C ALA A 136 -6.45 -14.48 -3.24
N GLN A 137 -6.24 -14.55 -1.92
CA GLN A 137 -5.03 -15.02 -1.21
C GLN A 137 -3.79 -15.20 -2.09
N PRO A 138 -3.20 -14.10 -2.59
CA PRO A 138 -2.14 -14.18 -3.58
C PRO A 138 -0.91 -14.88 -2.99
N VAL A 139 -0.32 -15.79 -3.78
CA VAL A 139 0.86 -16.56 -3.37
C VAL A 139 2.10 -15.97 -4.02
N ILE A 140 3.07 -15.57 -3.19
CA ILE A 140 4.40 -15.15 -3.63
C ILE A 140 5.32 -16.36 -3.51
N LEU A 141 5.85 -16.84 -4.64
CA LEU A 141 6.79 -17.95 -4.64
C LEU A 141 8.19 -17.47 -4.20
N PRO A 142 9.02 -18.35 -3.62
CA PRO A 142 10.43 -18.06 -3.37
C PRO A 142 11.18 -17.59 -4.62
N ASP A 143 12.08 -16.61 -4.45
CA ASP A 143 12.94 -16.07 -5.50
C ASP A 143 12.17 -15.62 -6.76
N SER A 144 10.95 -15.13 -6.57
CA SER A 144 10.04 -14.74 -7.64
C SER A 144 9.51 -13.32 -7.46
N SER A 145 8.93 -12.79 -8.53
CA SER A 145 8.19 -11.54 -8.51
C SER A 145 6.71 -11.80 -8.74
N LEU A 146 5.85 -11.13 -7.98
CA LEU A 146 4.40 -11.12 -8.15
C LEU A 146 3.93 -9.68 -8.38
N VAL A 147 3.18 -9.46 -9.45
CA VAL A 147 2.45 -8.20 -9.67
C VAL A 147 1.01 -8.39 -9.22
N LEU A 148 0.57 -7.56 -8.27
CA LEU A 148 -0.76 -7.61 -7.70
C LEU A 148 -1.54 -6.33 -8.04
N PRO A 149 -2.56 -6.39 -8.92
CA PRO A 149 -3.43 -5.26 -9.18
C PRO A 149 -4.35 -5.03 -7.98
N LEU A 150 -4.33 -3.82 -7.42
CA LEU A 150 -5.17 -3.42 -6.29
C LEU A 150 -6.12 -2.31 -6.71
N ARG A 151 -7.42 -2.50 -6.44
CA ARG A 151 -8.43 -1.45 -6.57
C ARG A 151 -8.26 -0.46 -5.43
N ILE A 152 -7.59 0.65 -5.70
CA ILE A 152 -7.32 1.70 -4.71
C ILE A 152 -8.52 2.62 -4.57
N VAL A 153 -9.18 2.93 -5.69
CA VAL A 153 -10.38 3.76 -5.70
C VAL A 153 -11.58 2.89 -6.07
N SER A 154 -12.55 2.82 -5.17
CA SER A 154 -13.82 2.12 -5.41
C SER A 154 -14.86 3.05 -6.02
N ASN A 155 -15.92 2.47 -6.61
CA ASN A 155 -17.04 3.25 -7.14
C ASN A 155 -17.74 4.04 -6.03
N GLU A 156 -17.90 3.44 -4.86
CA GLU A 156 -18.56 4.06 -3.71
C GLU A 156 -17.78 5.28 -3.19
N LEU A 157 -16.44 5.24 -3.27
CA LEU A 157 -15.61 6.39 -2.92
C LEU A 157 -15.76 7.52 -3.95
N LYS A 158 -15.81 7.21 -5.25
CA LYS A 158 -16.09 8.20 -6.30
C LYS A 158 -17.48 8.81 -6.12
N GLU A 159 -18.50 7.99 -5.86
CA GLU A 159 -19.86 8.43 -5.56
C GLU A 159 -19.93 9.32 -4.30
N PHE A 160 -19.12 9.01 -3.28
CA PHE A 160 -19.01 9.87 -2.11
C PHE A 160 -18.45 11.26 -2.45
N PHE A 161 -17.44 11.35 -3.32
CA PHE A 161 -16.95 12.66 -3.79
C PHE A 161 -17.96 13.39 -4.66
N LEU A 162 -18.77 12.67 -5.44
CA LEU A 162 -19.80 13.24 -6.31
C LEU A 162 -21.03 13.75 -5.54
N MET A 163 -21.42 13.09 -4.44
CA MET A 163 -22.73 13.33 -3.81
C MET A 163 -22.68 13.44 -2.29
N GLY A 164 -21.65 12.89 -1.65
CA GLY A 164 -21.58 12.75 -0.19
C GLY A 164 -21.05 13.96 0.57
N LEU A 165 -20.49 14.96 -0.12
CA LEU A 165 -19.83 16.13 0.49
C LEU A 165 -20.70 17.40 0.50
N GLY A 166 -21.94 17.34 0.00
CA GLY A 166 -22.83 18.49 -0.06
C GLY A 166 -22.30 19.57 -1.01
N SER A 167 -22.16 20.81 -0.55
CA SER A 167 -21.63 21.92 -1.39
C SER A 167 -20.14 21.78 -1.74
N GLN A 168 -19.46 20.78 -1.19
CA GLN A 168 -18.07 20.43 -1.50
C GLN A 168 -17.98 19.21 -2.43
N SER A 169 -19.10 18.66 -2.88
CA SER A 169 -19.08 17.58 -3.86
C SER A 169 -18.43 18.05 -5.15
N ILE A 170 -17.66 17.17 -5.77
CA ILE A 170 -17.10 17.41 -7.10
C ILE A 170 -18.25 17.22 -8.08
N ASP A 171 -18.72 18.29 -8.70
CA ASP A 171 -19.84 18.27 -9.63
C ASP A 171 -19.65 19.33 -10.74
N CYS A 172 -20.69 19.52 -11.56
CA CYS A 172 -20.67 20.45 -12.68
C CYS A 172 -20.37 21.90 -12.30
N ASP A 173 -20.82 22.31 -11.11
CA ASP A 173 -20.73 23.67 -10.61
C ASP A 173 -19.52 23.84 -9.67
N ASN A 174 -18.96 22.75 -9.16
CA ASN A 174 -17.81 22.71 -8.27
C ASN A 174 -16.72 21.76 -8.77
N ARG A 175 -15.76 22.31 -9.53
CA ARG A 175 -14.58 21.61 -10.05
C ARG A 175 -13.45 21.49 -9.02
N ALA A 176 -13.77 20.99 -7.83
CA ALA A 176 -12.79 20.79 -6.78
C ALA A 176 -11.79 19.67 -7.14
N THR A 177 -10.59 19.75 -6.57
CA THR A 177 -9.59 18.69 -6.64
C THR A 177 -9.17 18.33 -5.22
N TYR A 178 -9.27 17.05 -4.88
CA TYR A 178 -8.90 16.53 -3.56
C TYR A 178 -7.75 15.53 -3.67
N SER A 179 -6.75 15.65 -2.82
CA SER A 179 -5.54 14.82 -2.85
C SER A 179 -5.38 14.07 -1.54
N TYR A 180 -5.12 12.76 -1.64
CA TYR A 180 -4.92 11.88 -0.49
C TYR A 180 -3.63 11.09 -0.60
N ARG A 181 -3.01 10.84 0.55
CA ARG A 181 -1.93 9.86 0.69
C ARG A 181 -2.56 8.52 1.01
N ALA A 182 -2.42 7.57 0.10
CA ALA A 182 -2.80 6.17 0.28
C ALA A 182 -1.59 5.36 0.74
N VAL A 183 -1.68 4.77 1.93
CA VAL A 183 -0.69 3.83 2.44
C VAL A 183 -1.27 2.43 2.37
N VAL A 184 -0.53 1.49 1.79
CA VAL A 184 -0.96 0.09 1.65
C VAL A 184 -0.03 -0.82 2.43
N SER A 185 -0.61 -1.66 3.27
CA SER A 185 0.07 -2.71 4.01
C SER A 185 -0.51 -4.08 3.68
N PHE A 186 0.37 -5.08 3.66
CA PHE A 186 0.07 -6.46 3.29
C PHE A 186 0.48 -7.36 4.46
N GLU A 187 -0.48 -7.98 5.11
CA GLU A 187 -0.21 -9.08 6.03
C GLU A 187 0.00 -10.35 5.20
N ALA A 188 1.11 -11.04 5.42
CA ALA A 188 1.42 -12.28 4.75
C ALA A 188 1.86 -13.35 5.74
N VAL A 189 1.63 -14.61 5.37
CA VAL A 189 1.97 -15.80 6.14
C VAL A 189 2.89 -16.70 5.32
N GLU A 190 3.99 -17.14 5.93
CA GLU A 190 4.87 -18.14 5.34
C GLU A 190 4.29 -19.55 5.54
N VAL A 191 4.03 -20.26 4.44
CA VAL A 191 3.19 -21.47 4.44
C VAL A 191 3.74 -22.57 5.36
N ASN A 192 5.04 -22.83 5.34
CA ASN A 192 5.62 -23.97 6.05
C ASN A 192 5.95 -23.67 7.53
N THR A 193 6.06 -22.40 7.91
CA THR A 193 6.48 -21.99 9.26
C THR A 193 5.37 -21.32 10.04
N ASN A 194 4.28 -20.93 9.36
CA ASN A 194 3.19 -20.11 9.89
C ASN A 194 3.64 -18.76 10.44
N ARG A 195 4.85 -18.29 10.08
CA ARG A 195 5.32 -16.98 10.49
C ARG A 195 4.52 -15.91 9.75
N VAL A 196 3.89 -15.03 10.52
CA VAL A 196 3.14 -13.88 10.01
C VAL A 196 4.02 -12.65 10.05
N SER A 197 3.99 -11.84 9.00
CA SER A 197 4.66 -10.55 8.96
C SER A 197 3.87 -9.55 8.11
N THR A 198 4.13 -8.27 8.31
CA THR A 198 3.52 -7.19 7.51
C THR A 198 4.56 -6.60 6.57
N ILE A 199 4.25 -6.62 5.28
CA ILE A 199 5.00 -5.94 4.23
C ILE A 199 4.27 -4.62 3.98
N THR A 200 4.89 -3.48 4.24
CA THR A 200 4.31 -2.17 3.96
C THR A 200 5.00 -1.58 2.76
N ALA A 201 4.27 -1.22 1.70
CA ALA A 201 4.89 -0.61 0.52
C ALA A 201 5.64 0.68 0.90
N PRO A 202 6.80 0.95 0.29
CA PRO A 202 7.61 2.11 0.63
C PRO A 202 6.88 3.40 0.21
N GLY A 203 6.71 4.30 1.18
CA GLY A 203 6.08 5.60 0.96
C GLY A 203 4.55 5.55 0.90
N PHE A 204 3.96 6.53 0.22
CA PHE A 204 2.53 6.62 -0.02
C PHE A 204 2.27 6.80 -1.51
N LEU A 205 1.15 6.27 -1.99
CA LEU A 205 0.58 6.62 -3.28
C LEU A 205 -0.19 7.93 -3.13
N LEU A 206 0.17 8.95 -3.90
CA LEU A 206 -0.67 10.15 -4.01
C LEU A 206 -1.85 9.82 -4.92
N VAL A 207 -3.08 10.00 -4.42
CA VAL A 207 -4.31 9.84 -5.19
C VAL A 207 -5.00 11.20 -5.30
N ASN A 208 -5.23 11.65 -6.53
CA ASN A 208 -5.93 12.90 -6.80
C ASN A 208 -7.32 12.59 -7.35
N PHE A 209 -8.36 13.16 -6.77
CA PHE A 209 -9.74 13.08 -7.20
C PHE A 209 -10.13 14.40 -7.84
N SER A 210 -10.59 14.34 -9.08
CA SER A 210 -11.14 15.48 -9.82
C SER A 210 -12.10 14.98 -10.88
N ASP A 211 -12.93 15.89 -11.41
CA ASP A 211 -13.74 15.66 -12.60
C ASP A 211 -13.00 16.22 -13.82
N PHE A 212 -12.65 15.35 -14.77
CA PHE A 212 -12.03 15.76 -16.03
C PHE A 212 -13.10 15.81 -17.12
N ILE A 213 -13.08 16.87 -17.94
CA ILE A 213 -13.81 16.81 -19.21
C ILE A 213 -13.02 15.86 -20.12
N ASP A 214 -13.51 14.64 -20.26
CA ASP A 214 -12.99 13.71 -21.25
C ASP A 214 -13.20 14.30 -22.65
N GLY A 215 -12.10 14.61 -23.34
CA GLY A 215 -12.08 15.22 -24.67
C GLY A 215 -12.30 14.23 -25.81
#